data_AF-W1XE21-F1
#
_entry.id   AF-W1XE21-F1
#
_cell.length_a   1.000
_cell.length_b   1.000
_cell.length_c   1.000
_cell.angle_alpha   90.00
_cell.angle_beta   90.00
_cell.angle_gamma   90.00
#
_symmetry.space_group_name_H-M   'P 1'
#
loop_
_entity.id
_entity.type
_entity.pdbx_description
1 polymer ?
#
loop_
_entity_poly.entity_id
_entity_poly.type
_entity_poly.pdbx_seq_one_letter_code
_entity_poly.pdbx_strand_id
1 'polypeptide(L)'
;VLKAVGEVRNAVTDASQDHIKSEELKSAVESAQQAESLAQTNFDSGLSDYLSVLDARRNVLSARRQYIMSRGQEFADTVRLFKSLGGGWEAMDMDQEAEADSHAKK
;
A
#
# COMPACT_ATOMS: atom_id res chain seq x y z
N VAL A 1 -11.63 23.88 -10.83
CA VAL A 1 -10.26 24.10 -10.32
C VAL A 1 -10.12 23.82 -8.82
N LEU A 2 -10.86 24.47 -7.90
CA LEU A 2 -10.72 24.23 -6.46
C LEU A 2 -10.99 22.78 -6.01
N LYS A 3 -11.95 22.10 -6.66
CA LYS A 3 -12.29 20.70 -6.38
C LYS A 3 -11.13 19.74 -6.70
N ALA A 4 -10.53 19.88 -7.88
CA ALA A 4 -9.38 19.07 -8.30
C ALA A 4 -8.15 19.28 -7.40
N VAL A 5 -7.86 20.52 -7.00
CA VAL A 5 -6.77 20.82 -6.06
C VAL A 5 -7.01 20.19 -4.68
N GLY A 6 -8.26 20.12 -4.22
CA GLY A 6 -8.64 19.42 -3.00
C GLY A 6 -8.44 17.90 -3.09
N GLU A 7 -8.84 17.30 -4.20
CA GLU A 7 -8.68 15.85 -4.45
C GLU A 7 -7.21 15.42 -4.49
N VAL A 8 -6.34 16.21 -5.12
CA VAL A 8 -4.89 15.98 -5.14
C VAL A 8 -4.29 16.08 -3.73
N ARG A 9 -4.67 17.10 -2.95
CA ARG A 9 -4.16 17.28 -1.58
C ARG A 9 -4.52 16.09 -0.69
N ASN A 10 -5.75 15.60 -0.81
CA ASN A 10 -6.21 14.45 -0.05
C ASN A 10 -5.41 13.21 -0.45
N ALA A 11 -5.26 12.95 -1.77
CA ALA A 11 -4.50 11.82 -2.27
C ALA A 11 -3.03 11.82 -1.82
N VAL A 12 -2.36 12.98 -1.81
CA VAL A 12 -0.98 13.11 -1.30
C VAL A 12 -0.91 12.86 0.21
N THR A 13 -1.89 13.37 0.96
CA THR A 13 -1.94 13.17 2.42
C THR A 13 -2.14 11.69 2.76
N ASP A 14 -3.08 11.04 2.08
CA ASP A 14 -3.38 9.62 2.24
C ASP A 14 -2.15 8.77 1.88
N ALA A 15 -1.52 9.04 0.73
CA ALA A 15 -0.30 8.34 0.32
C ALA A 15 0.85 8.50 1.33
N SER A 16 1.02 9.69 1.91
CA SER A 16 2.02 9.91 2.96
C SER A 16 1.72 9.13 4.24
N GLN A 17 0.45 9.03 4.63
CA GLN A 17 0.04 8.24 5.80
C GLN A 17 0.22 6.75 5.57
N ASP A 18 -0.14 6.26 4.39
CA ASP A 18 0.02 4.86 4.01
C ASP A 18 1.50 4.45 3.93
N HIS A 19 2.38 5.36 3.51
CA HIS A 19 3.81 5.15 3.56
C HIS A 19 4.33 4.99 5.00
N ILE A 20 3.92 5.87 5.92
CA ILE A 20 4.30 5.78 7.35
C ILE A 20 3.85 4.43 7.93
N LYS A 21 2.59 4.06 7.69
CA LYS A 21 2.03 2.78 8.11
C LYS A 21 2.80 1.58 7.54
N SER A 22 3.23 1.66 6.29
CA SER A 22 4.05 0.63 5.64
C SER A 22 5.38 0.41 6.37
N GLU A 23 6.08 1.49 6.75
CA GLU A 23 7.34 1.40 7.51
C GLU A 23 7.12 0.89 8.94
N GLU A 24 6.02 1.28 9.61
CA GLU A 24 5.66 0.70 10.92
C GLU A 24 5.41 -0.82 10.82
N LEU A 25 4.70 -1.27 9.79
CA LEU A 25 4.45 -2.69 9.56
C LEU A 25 5.72 -3.46 9.21
N LYS A 26 6.66 -2.84 8.52
CA LYS A 26 8.00 -3.41 8.29
C LYS A 26 8.76 -3.61 9.59
N SER A 27 8.77 -2.61 10.48
CA SER A 27 9.35 -2.75 11.83
C SER A 27 8.65 -3.83 12.66
N ALA A 28 7.33 -3.98 12.51
CA ALA A 28 6.57 -5.05 13.15
C ALA A 28 6.98 -6.45 12.64
N VAL A 29 7.25 -6.60 11.34
CA VAL A 29 7.80 -7.84 10.75
C VAL A 29 9.16 -8.17 11.37
N GLU A 30 10.07 -7.20 11.43
CA GLU A 30 11.41 -7.37 12.01
C GLU A 30 11.33 -7.79 13.48
N SER A 31 10.47 -7.14 14.25
CA SER A 31 10.23 -7.49 15.66
C SER A 31 9.65 -8.90 15.83
N ALA A 32 8.70 -9.29 14.98
CA ALA A 32 8.14 -10.65 14.99
C ALA A 32 9.20 -11.70 14.65
N GLN A 33 10.12 -11.41 13.73
CA GLN A 33 11.22 -12.31 13.38
C GLN A 33 12.23 -12.47 14.52
N GLN A 34 12.50 -11.40 15.26
CA GLN A 34 13.33 -11.49 16.48
C GLN A 34 12.65 -12.37 17.54
N ALA A 35 11.33 -12.26 17.70
CA ALA A 35 10.57 -13.12 18.61
C ALA A 35 10.57 -14.59 18.16
N GLU A 36 10.49 -14.87 16.85
CA GLU A 36 10.66 -16.23 16.31
C GLU A 36 12.05 -16.80 16.61
N SER A 37 13.11 -16.00 16.41
CA SER A 37 14.49 -16.41 16.70
C SER A 37 14.67 -16.75 18.18
N LEU A 38 14.09 -15.93 19.08
CA LEU A 38 14.11 -16.20 20.51
C LEU A 38 13.33 -17.47 20.87
N ALA A 39 12.14 -17.67 20.28
CA ALA A 39 11.35 -18.88 20.51
C ALA A 39 12.10 -20.14 20.03
N GLN A 40 12.78 -20.07 18.89
CA GLN A 40 13.63 -21.14 18.38
C GLN A 40 14.79 -21.45 19.34
N THR A 41 15.47 -20.42 19.84
CA THR A 41 16.56 -20.57 20.82
C THR A 41 16.07 -21.22 22.12
N ASN A 42 14.90 -20.82 22.61
CA ASN A 42 14.30 -21.42 23.80
C ASN A 42 13.91 -22.88 23.57
N PHE A 43 13.40 -23.23 22.39
CA PHE A 43 13.11 -24.62 22.03
C PHE A 43 14.39 -25.46 21.94
N ASP A 44 15.42 -24.97 21.26
CA ASP A 44 16.69 -25.68 21.08
C ASP A 44 17.43 -25.90 22.41
N SER A 45 17.23 -25.01 23.38
CA SER A 45 17.75 -25.12 24.76
C SER A 45 16.84 -25.92 25.71
N GLY A 46 15.67 -26.38 25.24
CA GLY A 46 14.71 -27.13 26.05
C GLY A 46 13.93 -26.28 27.08
N LEU A 47 13.97 -24.95 26.95
CA LEU A 47 13.26 -24.00 27.81
C LEU A 47 11.80 -23.79 27.40
N SER A 48 11.39 -24.23 26.21
CA SER A 48 10.05 -24.03 25.66
C SER A 48 9.67 -25.14 24.68
N ASP A 49 8.37 -25.38 24.53
CA ASP A 49 7.82 -26.38 23.61
C ASP A 49 7.82 -25.87 22.16
N TYR A 50 7.83 -26.79 21.19
CA TYR A 50 7.82 -26.44 19.76
C TYR A 50 6.59 -25.64 19.33
N LEU A 51 5.47 -25.73 20.07
CA LEU A 51 4.27 -24.93 19.81
C LEU A 51 4.55 -23.43 19.89
N SER A 52 5.44 -22.99 20.79
CA SER A 52 5.83 -21.57 20.89
C SER A 52 6.58 -21.08 19.65
N VAL A 53 7.39 -21.95 19.02
CA VAL A 53 8.04 -21.65 17.73
C VAL A 53 6.99 -21.51 16.62
N LEU A 54 6.02 -22.41 16.57
CA LEU A 54 4.96 -22.38 15.57
C LEU A 54 4.08 -21.12 15.69
N ASP A 55 3.75 -20.71 16.92
CA ASP A 55 2.98 -19.50 17.16
C ASP A 55 3.79 -18.24 16.81
N ALA A 56 5.09 -18.21 17.11
CA ALA A 56 5.96 -17.11 16.67
C ALA A 56 6.02 -17.02 15.13
N ARG A 57 6.13 -18.14 14.43
CA ARG A 57 6.06 -18.20 12.95
C ARG A 57 4.73 -17.71 12.39
N ARG A 58 3.61 -18.08 13.03
CA ARG A 58 2.29 -17.56 12.66
C ARG A 58 2.23 -16.05 12.81
N ASN A 59 2.82 -15.49 13.86
CA ASN A 59 2.90 -14.05 14.07
C ASN A 59 3.74 -13.37 12.99
N VAL A 60 4.91 -13.92 12.63
CA VAL A 60 5.73 -13.43 11.52
C VAL A 60 4.94 -13.41 10.21
N LEU A 61 4.22 -14.50 9.91
CA LEU A 61 3.41 -14.58 8.70
C LEU A 61 2.27 -13.55 8.69
N SER A 62 1.61 -13.35 9.83
CA SER A 62 0.55 -12.35 9.99
C SER A 62 1.08 -10.93 9.75
N ALA A 63 2.21 -10.58 10.39
CA ALA A 63 2.86 -9.28 10.22
C ALA A 63 3.29 -9.06 8.77
N ARG A 64 3.89 -10.07 8.12
CA ARG A 64 4.30 -9.99 6.71
C ARG A 64 3.13 -9.77 5.78
N ARG A 65 2.00 -10.44 6.03
CA ARG A 65 0.78 -10.25 5.24
C ARG A 65 0.27 -8.82 5.35
N GLN A 66 0.23 -8.26 6.56
CA GLN A 66 -0.19 -6.87 6.77
C GLN A 66 0.73 -5.89 6.05
N TYR A 67 2.05 -6.08 6.16
CA TYR A 67 3.03 -5.27 5.42
C TYR A 67 2.82 -5.33 3.90
N ILE A 68 2.66 -6.52 3.33
CA ILE A 68 2.43 -6.70 1.89
C ILE A 68 1.12 -6.04 1.45
N MET A 69 0.05 -6.17 2.23
CA MET A 69 -1.23 -5.49 1.94
C MET A 69 -1.08 -3.97 1.97
N SER A 70 -0.35 -3.42 2.95
CA SER A 70 -0.07 -1.98 3.03
C SER A 70 0.73 -1.49 1.84
N ARG A 71 1.74 -2.26 1.40
CA ARG A 71 2.50 -1.95 0.18
C ARG A 71 1.64 -1.98 -1.08
N GLY A 72 0.70 -2.93 -1.17
CA GLY A 72 -0.26 -2.98 -2.27
C GLY A 72 -1.16 -1.74 -2.30
N GLN A 73 -1.58 -1.28 -1.13
CA GLN A 73 -2.36 -0.05 -0.99
C GLN A 73 -1.57 1.19 -1.43
N GLU A 74 -0.34 1.35 -0.95
CA GLU A 74 0.58 2.44 -1.34
C GLU A 74 0.76 2.55 -2.87
N PHE A 75 0.88 1.42 -3.56
CA PHE A 75 0.92 1.40 -5.03
C PHE A 75 -0.41 1.82 -5.67
N ALA A 76 -1.54 1.36 -5.13
CA ALA A 76 -2.87 1.75 -5.61
C ALA A 76 -3.13 3.25 -5.42
N ASP A 77 -2.64 3.85 -4.33
CA ASP A 77 -2.76 5.28 -4.07
C ASP A 77 -1.85 6.10 -4.98
N THR A 78 -0.65 5.59 -5.29
CA THR A 78 0.23 6.20 -6.30
C THR A 78 -0.44 6.24 -7.68
N VAL A 79 -1.09 5.14 -8.10
CA VAL A 79 -1.85 5.11 -9.36
C VAL A 79 -3.02 6.09 -9.32
N ARG A 80 -3.75 6.18 -8.20
CA ARG A 80 -4.85 7.15 -8.03
C ARG A 80 -4.36 8.59 -8.10
N LEU A 81 -3.24 8.91 -7.46
CA LEU A 81 -2.62 10.23 -7.53
C LEU A 81 -2.22 10.60 -8.96
N PHE A 82 -1.63 9.66 -9.71
CA PHE A 82 -1.29 9.88 -11.11
C PHE A 82 -2.53 10.16 -11.97
N LYS A 83 -3.63 9.45 -11.72
CA LYS A 83 -4.92 9.70 -12.40
C LYS A 83 -5.53 11.06 -12.03
N SER A 84 -5.50 11.46 -10.75
CA SER A 84 -6.11 12.71 -10.28
C SER A 84 -5.35 13.97 -10.68
N LEU A 85 -4.04 13.86 -10.94
CA LEU A 85 -3.20 14.93 -11.48
C LEU A 85 -3.42 15.19 -12.99
N GLY A 86 -4.47 14.60 -13.58
CA GLY A 86 -4.86 14.79 -14.98
C GLY A 86 -4.40 13.67 -15.91
N GLY A 87 -3.54 12.76 -15.45
CA GLY A 87 -3.18 11.51 -16.13
C GLY A 87 -2.84 11.58 -17.63
N GLY A 88 -2.63 12.74 -18.25
CA GLY A 88 -2.64 12.85 -19.72
C GLY A 88 -3.94 12.39 -20.42
N TRP A 89 -5.03 12.04 -19.69
CA TRP A 89 -6.27 11.51 -20.26
C TRP A 89 -7.37 12.56 -20.44
N GLU A 90 -7.33 13.70 -19.74
CA GLU A 90 -8.22 14.84 -20.09
C GLU A 90 -7.98 15.31 -21.54
N ALA A 91 -6.77 15.11 -22.08
CA ALA A 91 -6.49 15.36 -23.49
C ALA A 91 -7.18 14.36 -24.44
N MET A 92 -7.44 13.13 -24.01
CA MET A 92 -8.08 12.10 -24.85
C MET A 92 -9.60 12.25 -24.93
N ASP A 93 -10.24 12.79 -23.89
CA ASP A 93 -11.67 13.12 -23.93
C ASP A 93 -11.93 14.40 -24.77
N MET A 94 -11.00 15.35 -24.75
CA MET A 94 -11.09 16.58 -25.58
C MET A 94 -10.95 16.31 -27.09
N ASP A 95 -10.19 15.28 -27.49
CA ASP A 95 -10.07 14.89 -28.90
C ASP A 95 -11.35 14.20 -29.44
N GLN A 96 -12.15 13.54 -28.60
CA GLN A 96 -13.40 12.88 -29.02
C GLN A 96 -14.58 13.85 -29.19
N GLU A 97 -14.67 14.92 -28.39
CA GLU A 97 -15.69 15.96 -28.60
C GLU A 97 -15.38 16.85 -29.82
N ALA A 98 -14.10 17.08 -30.14
CA ALA A 98 -13.72 17.87 -31.30
C ALA A 98 -14.04 17.19 -32.65
N GLU A 99 -13.99 15.86 -32.75
CA GLU A 99 -14.40 15.14 -33.96
C GLU A 99 -15.94 15.00 -34.07
N ALA A 100 -16.66 14.87 -32.96
CA ALA A 100 -18.12 14.78 -32.97
C ALA A 100 -18.79 16.07 -33.49
N ASP A 101 -18.26 17.25 -33.12
CA ASP A 101 -18.76 18.55 -33.57
C ASP A 101 -18.44 18.86 -35.06
N SER A 102 -17.41 18.21 -35.62
CA SER A 102 -17.07 18.28 -37.04
C SER A 102 -18.04 17.46 -37.90
N HIS A 103 -18.50 16.30 -37.39
CA HIS A 103 -19.46 15.43 -38.07
C HIS A 103 -20.93 15.88 -37.97
N ALA A 104 -21.27 16.70 -36.98
CA ALA A 104 -22.61 17.28 -36.86
C ALA A 104 -22.86 18.49 -37.79
N LYS A 105 -21.83 18.98 -38.50
CA LYS A 105 -21.86 20.21 -39.30
C LYS A 105 -21.71 20.01 -40.82
N LYS A 106 -21.80 18.77 -41.32
CA LYS A 106 -21.92 18.43 -42.74
C LYS A 106 -23.29 17.83 -43.05
#